data_AF-A0A7X3Y8K4-F1
#
_entry.id   AF-A0A7X3Y8K4-F1
#
_cell.length_a   1.000
_cell.length_b   1.000
_cell.length_c   1.000
_cell.angle_alpha   90.00
_cell.angle_beta   90.00
_cell.angle_gamma   90.00
#
_symmetry.space_group_name_H-M   'P 1'
#
loop_
_entity.id
_entity.type
_entity.pdbx_description
1 polymer ?
#
loop_
_entity_poly.entity_id
_entity_poly.type
_entity_poly.pdbx_seq_one_letter_code
_entity_poly.pdbx_strand_id
1 'polypeptide(L)' 'QEDVRIVLADEISPDSCRLWDLQTNEVLDKDRFRRDMGDVAEAYREVARRLGILQESNVEPLPKASA' A
#
# COMPACT_ATOMS: atom_id res chain seq x y z
N GLN A 1 21.01 35.53 2.96
CA GLN A 1 21.11 34.07 2.74
C GLN A 1 19.79 33.65 2.13
N GLU A 2 19.80 33.04 0.96
CA GLU A 2 18.59 32.39 0.46
C GLU A 2 18.35 31.14 1.30
N ASP A 3 17.17 31.03 1.90
CA ASP A 3 16.80 29.86 2.68
C ASP A 3 16.64 28.65 1.75
N VAL A 4 17.43 27.62 1.99
CA VAL A 4 17.32 26.34 1.27
C VAL A 4 16.04 25.65 1.72
N ARG A 5 15.05 25.59 0.83
CA ARG A 5 13.80 24.86 1.06
C ARG A 5 13.96 23.41 0.64
N ILE A 6 13.99 22.51 1.62
CA ILE A 6 13.94 21.06 1.36
C ILE A 6 12.49 20.67 1.04
N VAL A 7 12.31 19.95 -0.07
CA VAL A 7 11.02 19.43 -0.52
C VAL A 7 11.13 17.91 -0.60
N LEU A 8 10.17 17.20 -0.01
CA LEU A 8 10.05 15.76 -0.15
C LEU A 8 9.52 15.44 -1.56
N ALA A 9 10.20 14.51 -2.24
CA ALA A 9 9.86 14.07 -3.58
C ALA A 9 9.55 12.56 -3.60
N ASP A 10 9.46 12.00 -4.81
CA ASP A 10 9.21 10.57 -5.07
C ASP A 10 7.84 10.10 -4.55
N GLU A 11 7.73 8.86 -4.06
CA GLU A 11 6.45 8.26 -3.66
C GLU A 11 6.40 7.81 -2.19
N ILE A 12 5.21 7.92 -1.62
CA ILE A 12 4.86 7.32 -0.33
C ILE A 12 3.77 6.29 -0.61
N SER A 13 4.18 5.02 -0.70
CA SER A 13 3.31 3.89 -1.03
C SER A 13 3.77 2.64 -0.26
N PRO A 14 2.99 1.54 -0.27
CA PRO A 14 3.46 0.28 0.34
C PRO A 14 4.67 -0.34 -0.38
N ASP A 15 5.12 0.23 -1.51
CA ASP A 15 6.41 -0.11 -2.13
C ASP A 15 7.60 0.48 -1.36
N SER A 16 7.46 1.74 -0.90
CA SER A 16 8.51 2.51 -0.22
C SER A 16 8.43 2.45 1.31
N CYS A 17 7.32 1.94 1.87
CA CYS A 17 7.09 1.81 3.31
C CYS A 17 6.88 0.35 3.74
N ARG A 18 7.46 -0.05 4.88
CA ARG A 18 7.10 -1.31 5.54
C ARG A 18 5.93 -1.07 6.50
N LEU A 19 4.81 -1.76 6.26
CA LEU A 19 3.55 -1.54 6.93
C LEU A 19 3.05 -2.85 7.49
N TRP A 20 3.09 -2.98 8.81
CA TRP A 20 2.62 -4.17 9.51
C TRP A 20 1.37 -3.83 10.31
N ASP A 21 0.39 -4.71 10.26
CA ASP A 21 -0.79 -4.59 11.11
C ASP A 21 -0.39 -4.70 12.59
N LEU A 22 -0.81 -3.72 13.40
CA LEU A 22 -0.42 -3.64 14.81
C LEU A 22 -1.00 -4.77 15.68
N GLN A 23 -2.13 -5.36 15.28
CA GLN A 23 -2.81 -6.41 16.04
C GLN A 23 -2.35 -7.80 15.62
N THR A 24 -2.15 -8.02 14.32
CA THR A 24 -1.89 -9.34 13.74
C THR A 24 -0.43 -9.54 13.31
N ASN A 25 0.37 -8.47 13.24
CA ASN A 25 1.67 -8.44 12.57
C ASN A 25 1.61 -8.87 11.09
N GLU A 26 0.44 -8.77 10.46
CA GLU A 26 0.32 -9.04 9.03
C GLU A 26 1.11 -8.02 8.22
N VAL A 27 1.90 -8.51 7.26
CA VAL A 27 2.64 -7.67 6.32
C VAL A 27 1.68 -7.14 5.27
N LEU A 28 1.56 -5.81 5.15
CA LEU A 28 0.65 -5.13 4.23
C LEU A 28 1.38 -4.35 3.10
N ASP A 29 2.67 -4.60 2.96
CA ASP A 29 3.57 -3.92 2.02
C ASP A 29 4.17 -4.87 0.98
N LYS A 30 5.07 -4.35 0.14
CA LYS A 30 5.74 -5.08 -0.94
C LYS A 30 6.51 -6.33 -0.49
N ASP A 31 6.85 -6.47 0.80
CA ASP A 31 7.43 -7.71 1.31
C ASP A 31 6.52 -8.92 1.05
N ARG A 32 5.19 -8.75 0.90
CA ARG A 32 4.31 -9.84 0.48
C ARG A 32 4.70 -10.42 -0.88
N PHE A 33 5.06 -9.57 -1.84
CA PHE A 33 5.58 -10.02 -3.14
C PHE A 33 6.97 -10.62 -2.99
N ARG A 34 7.87 -9.95 -2.25
CA ARG A 34 9.27 -10.39 -2.09
C ARG A 34 9.41 -11.76 -1.42
N ARG A 35 8.42 -12.15 -0.61
CA ARG A 35 8.42 -13.39 0.19
C ARG A 35 7.35 -14.38 -0.26
N ASP A 36 6.78 -14.19 -1.45
CA ASP A 36 5.76 -15.07 -2.05
C ASP A 36 4.54 -15.33 -1.13
N MET A 37 4.11 -14.31 -0.37
CA MET A 37 3.01 -14.39 0.59
C MET A 37 1.61 -14.25 -0.05
N GLY A 38 1.54 -13.93 -1.35
CA GLY A 38 0.28 -13.70 -2.07
C GLY A 38 -0.46 -12.42 -1.65
N ASP A 39 -1.64 -12.21 -2.23
CA ASP A 39 -2.61 -11.16 -1.87
C ASP A 39 -2.03 -9.74 -1.76
N VAL A 40 -1.09 -9.41 -2.65
CA VAL A 40 -0.39 -8.10 -2.66
C VAL A 40 -1.39 -6.97 -2.91
N ALA A 41 -2.28 -7.15 -3.89
CA ALA A 41 -3.26 -6.13 -4.25
C ALA A 41 -4.28 -5.90 -3.12
N GLU A 42 -4.69 -6.95 -2.43
CA GLU A 42 -5.60 -6.92 -1.28
C GLU A 42 -4.96 -6.15 -0.12
N ALA A 43 -3.70 -6.44 0.19
CA ALA A 43 -2.96 -5.72 1.22
C ALA A 43 -2.86 -4.22 0.92
N TYR A 44 -2.60 -3.85 -0.33
CA TYR A 44 -2.51 -2.43 -0.73
C TYR A 44 -3.88 -1.75 -0.65
N ARG A 45 -4.95 -2.46 -1.02
CA ARG A 45 -6.33 -1.99 -0.82
C ARG A 45 -6.65 -1.79 0.66
N GLU A 46 -6.19 -2.68 1.53
CA GLU A 46 -6.42 -2.53 2.97
C GLU A 46 -5.70 -1.31 3.54
N VAL A 47 -4.45 -1.06 3.12
CA VAL A 47 -3.74 0.19 3.47
C VAL A 47 -4.53 1.41 2.99
N ALA A 48 -4.97 1.40 1.74
CA ALA A 48 -5.72 2.50 1.14
C ALA A 48 -7.09 2.72 1.83
N ARG A 49 -7.75 1.64 2.25
CA ARG A 49 -9.01 1.69 3.03
C ARG A 49 -8.80 2.33 4.40
N ARG A 50 -7.74 1.94 5.12
CA ARG A 50 -7.41 2.50 6.45
C ARG A 50 -7.02 3.97 6.40
N LEU A 51 -6.35 4.39 5.32
CA LEU A 51 -6.02 5.80 5.07
C LEU A 51 -7.23 6.62 4.56
N GLY A 52 -8.35 5.98 4.25
CA GLY A 52 -9.56 6.66 3.75
C GLY A 52 -9.42 7.22 2.34
N ILE A 53 -8.46 6.72 1.55
CA ILE A 53 -8.20 7.21 0.18
C ILE A 53 -8.98 6.44 -0.90
N LEU A 54 -9.54 5.28 -0.57
CA LEU A 54 -10.47 4.57 -1.46
C LEU A 54 -11.84 5.25 -1.42
N GLN A 55 -12.27 5.81 -2.55
CA GLN A 55 -13.66 6.18 -2.78
C GLN A 55 -14.40 4.95 -3.32
N GLU A 56 -15.45 4.50 -2.63
CA GLU A 56 -16.21 3.29 -3.02
C GLU A 56 -16.77 3.34 -4.44
N SER A 57 -16.90 4.54 -5.02
CA SER A 57 -17.34 4.75 -6.40
C SER A 57 -16.31 4.36 -7.48
N ASN A 58 -15.04 4.12 -7.12
CA ASN A 58 -13.94 3.96 -8.08
C ASN A 58 -13.25 2.59 -8.00
N VAL A 59 -13.79 1.65 -7.24
CA VAL A 59 -13.20 0.30 -7.09
C VAL A 59 -13.78 -0.61 -8.17
N GLU A 60 -13.05 -0.77 -9.28
CA GLU A 60 -13.33 -1.91 -10.16
C GLU A 60 -13.02 -3.22 -9.40
N PRO A 61 -13.93 -4.20 -9.40
CA PRO A 61 -13.66 -5.50 -8.81
C PRO A 61 -12.47 -6.13 -9.52
N LEU A 62 -11.54 -6.71 -8.75
CA LEU A 62 -10.39 -7.35 -9.37
C LEU A 62 -10.84 -8.49 -10.28
N PRO A 63 -10.16 -8.67 -11.41
CA PRO A 63 -10.37 -9.85 -12.22
C PRO A 63 -10.12 -11.07 -11.33
N LYS A 64 -11.13 -11.94 -11.20
CA LYS A 64 -10.98 -13.20 -10.49
C LYS A 64 -9.85 -13.97 -11.17
N ALA A 65 -8.87 -14.40 -10.38
CA ALA A 65 -7.81 -15.28 -10.88
C ALA A 65 -8.48 -16.50 -11.54
N SER A 66 -8.28 -16.65 -12.85
CA SER A 66 -8.68 -17.84 -13.58
C SER A 66 -7.87 -19.01 -13.02
N ALA A 67 -8.58 -19.97 -12.44
CA ALA A 67 -8.01 -21.25 -12.02
C ALA A 67 -7.46 -22.04 -13.21
#